data_AF-A0AAF3EIQ1-F1
#
_entry.id   AF-A0AAF3EIQ1-F1
#
_cell.length_a   1.000
_cell.length_b   1.000
_cell.length_c   1.000
_cell.angle_alpha   90.00
_cell.angle_beta   90.00
_cell.angle_gamma   90.00
#
_symmetry.space_group_name_H-M   'P 1'
#
loop_
_entity.id
_entity.type
_entity.pdbx_description
1 polymer ?
#
loop_
_entity_poly.entity_id
_entity_poly.type
_entity_poly.pdbx_seq_one_letter_code
_entity_poly.pdbx_strand_id
1 'polypeptide(L)'
;MDNESEPGPSGLGTTEALLKRIEKAKKEEYRMREKMMPKKRGRPTMNREEKKKDGERHGQQNRQQVHRPEPLLPNPAFEKVIEQLMRLTLHVDSMIDDPNSPPGLPVGPMNKATRTPIRPTAERSATQDDVVQDLERHYLLMIDYLRGIPEFTEMTPKDQEQLAQRRFFPFYWFKLTHYSWMTKCQGIAYANGSFYPGSLEHQPCPDVTRMVSRLAALLPLYNWLKLDNTEMTLLVFVLLFHDGVPELTAEGRTKIRAVGQLFLKVLHYYMRRKSPPLEYDKLAIRMGRIMLFVGDLTCMTHLTFSNMQVHEIMHVINWKKAVDGRLAWIHT
;
A
#
# COMPACT_ATOMS: atom_id res chain seq x y z
N MET A 1 52.50 41.57 9.84
CA MET A 1 52.69 40.28 9.15
C MET A 1 51.31 39.70 9.01
N ASP A 2 50.67 40.16 7.95
CA ASP A 2 49.28 39.91 7.60
C ASP A 2 49.15 38.52 7.00
N ASN A 3 48.11 37.80 7.39
CA ASN A 3 47.67 36.60 6.68
C ASN A 3 46.16 36.73 6.50
N GLU A 4 45.79 37.22 5.32
CA GLU A 4 44.40 37.40 4.87
C GLU A 4 43.76 36.04 4.62
N SER A 5 42.63 35.80 5.27
CA SER A 5 41.73 34.67 5.03
C SER A 5 40.71 35.04 3.95
N GLU A 6 40.73 34.34 2.82
CA GLU A 6 39.70 34.45 1.77
C GLU A 6 38.33 33.96 2.25
N PRO A 7 37.21 34.66 1.93
CA PRO A 7 35.87 34.14 2.12
C PRO A 7 35.40 33.35 0.89
N GLY A 8 34.90 32.13 1.12
CA GLY A 8 34.35 31.25 0.09
C GLY A 8 33.09 31.80 -0.61
N PRO A 9 32.78 31.33 -1.83
CA PRO A 9 31.74 31.91 -2.67
C PRO A 9 30.33 31.54 -2.18
N SER A 10 29.51 32.57 -2.01
CA SER A 10 28.10 32.53 -1.62
C SER A 10 27.22 31.91 -2.72
N GLY A 11 26.68 30.73 -2.42
CA GLY A 11 25.80 29.93 -3.29
C GLY A 11 24.35 30.42 -3.35
N LEU A 12 24.10 31.64 -3.82
CA LEU A 12 22.74 32.17 -4.07
C LEU A 12 22.50 32.65 -5.52
N GLY A 13 23.50 32.60 -6.39
CA GLY A 13 23.40 33.08 -7.79
C GLY A 13 22.96 32.05 -8.84
N THR A 14 22.80 30.77 -8.49
CA THR A 14 22.62 29.68 -9.49
C THR A 14 21.16 29.34 -9.78
N THR A 15 20.25 29.51 -8.82
CA THR A 15 18.84 29.11 -8.95
C THR A 15 18.05 30.07 -9.84
N GLU A 16 18.28 31.38 -9.71
CA GLU A 16 17.57 32.39 -10.51
C GLU A 16 18.02 32.38 -11.98
N ALA A 17 19.31 32.15 -12.22
CA ALA A 17 19.86 31.98 -13.57
C ALA A 17 19.31 30.72 -14.26
N LEU A 18 19.08 29.64 -13.50
CA LEU A 18 18.47 28.41 -14.01
C LEU A 18 16.99 28.63 -14.38
N LEU A 19 16.24 29.33 -13.53
CA LEU A 19 14.84 29.67 -13.78
C LEU A 19 14.67 30.54 -15.03
N LYS A 20 15.52 31.56 -15.22
CA LYS A 20 15.50 32.41 -16.43
C LYS A 20 15.81 31.61 -17.71
N ARG A 21 16.70 30.61 -17.63
CA ARG A 21 17.00 29.70 -18.76
C ARG A 21 15.82 28.79 -19.12
N ILE A 22 15.14 28.24 -18.10
CA ILE A 22 13.95 27.39 -18.30
C ILE A 22 12.80 28.20 -18.92
N GLU A 23 12.58 29.43 -18.47
CA GLU A 23 11.52 30.28 -19.00
C GLU A 23 11.77 30.71 -20.45
N LYS A 24 13.05 31.00 -20.79
CA LYS A 24 13.46 31.27 -22.17
C LYS A 24 13.21 30.07 -23.09
N ALA A 25 13.58 28.86 -22.64
CA ALA A 25 13.36 27.62 -23.40
C ALA A 25 11.87 27.35 -23.67
N LYS A 26 11.00 27.56 -22.67
CA LYS A 26 9.54 27.42 -22.84
C LYS A 26 8.95 28.42 -23.85
N LYS A 27 9.44 29.66 -23.87
CA LYS A 27 9.00 30.68 -24.85
C LYS A 27 9.41 30.33 -26.27
N GLU A 28 10.61 29.77 -26.46
CA GLU A 28 11.07 29.30 -27.78
C GLU A 28 10.30 28.08 -28.26
N GLU A 29 10.02 27.12 -27.37
CA GLU A 29 9.19 25.96 -27.68
C GLU A 29 7.76 26.36 -28.11
N TYR A 30 7.14 27.31 -27.40
CA TYR A 30 5.83 27.84 -27.75
C TYR A 30 5.83 28.51 -29.14
N ARG A 31 6.86 29.32 -29.43
CA ARG A 31 7.02 29.97 -30.74
C ARG A 31 7.23 28.97 -31.88
N MET A 32 7.95 27.88 -31.64
CA MET A 32 8.13 26.83 -32.65
C MET A 32 6.82 26.07 -32.89
N ARG A 33 6.05 25.80 -31.83
CA ARG A 33 4.76 25.11 -31.93
C ARG A 33 3.70 25.94 -32.66
N GLU A 34 3.72 27.26 -32.50
CA GLU A 34 2.84 28.19 -33.22
C GLU A 34 3.18 28.27 -34.72
N LYS A 35 4.46 28.16 -35.09
CA LYS A 35 4.91 28.10 -36.49
C LYS A 35 4.62 26.75 -37.17
N MET A 36 4.52 25.66 -36.40
CA MET A 36 4.22 24.31 -36.93
C MET A 36 2.72 24.00 -37.02
N MET A 37 1.84 24.89 -36.57
CA MET A 37 0.39 24.72 -36.76
C MET A 37 0.00 25.02 -38.22
N PRO A 38 -0.62 24.09 -38.95
CA PRO A 38 -1.09 24.36 -40.30
C PRO A 38 -2.18 25.44 -40.27
N LYS A 39 -1.98 26.52 -41.06
CA LYS A 39 -3.00 27.54 -41.30
C LYS A 39 -4.29 26.86 -41.79
N LYS A 40 -5.34 26.89 -40.96
CA LYS A 40 -6.67 26.38 -41.33
C LYS A 40 -7.12 27.08 -42.62
N ARG A 41 -7.15 26.33 -43.73
CA ARG A 41 -7.83 26.76 -44.96
C ARG A 41 -9.29 27.05 -44.62
N GLY A 42 -9.78 28.21 -45.07
CA GLY A 42 -11.13 28.68 -44.81
C GLY A 42 -12.18 27.63 -45.21
N ARG A 43 -13.08 27.33 -44.28
CA ARG A 43 -14.32 26.60 -44.59
C ARG A 43 -15.30 27.59 -45.24
N PRO A 44 -16.06 27.16 -46.27
CA PRO A 44 -17.18 27.95 -46.76
C PRO A 44 -18.18 28.18 -45.62
N THR A 45 -18.68 29.40 -45.51
CA THR A 45 -19.76 29.76 -44.60
C THR A 45 -21.06 29.09 -45.08
N MET A 46 -21.37 27.92 -44.49
CA MET A 46 -22.71 27.34 -44.58
C MET A 46 -23.70 28.11 -43.71
N ASN A 47 -24.91 28.30 -44.24
CA ASN A 47 -26.01 29.04 -43.65
C ASN A 47 -26.42 28.49 -42.28
N ARG A 48 -26.83 29.39 -41.38
CA ARG A 48 -27.13 29.12 -39.96
C ARG A 48 -28.28 28.12 -39.75
N GLU A 49 -29.09 27.86 -40.78
CA GLU A 49 -30.23 26.94 -40.73
C GLU A 49 -29.86 25.48 -41.09
N GLU A 50 -28.84 25.25 -41.91
CA GLU A 50 -28.40 23.89 -42.27
C GLU A 50 -27.60 23.22 -41.14
N LYS A 51 -26.83 24.01 -40.38
CA LYS A 51 -26.13 23.52 -39.18
C LYS A 51 -27.06 22.99 -38.09
N LYS A 52 -28.30 23.46 -38.02
CA LYS A 52 -29.26 23.04 -37.00
C LYS A 52 -29.88 21.68 -37.35
N LYS A 53 -30.18 21.44 -38.64
CA LYS A 53 -30.76 20.17 -39.12
C LYS A 53 -29.76 19.02 -39.19
N ASP A 54 -28.50 19.28 -39.56
CA ASP A 54 -27.45 18.24 -39.53
C ASP A 54 -26.93 17.96 -38.11
N GLY A 55 -26.88 18.99 -37.25
CA GLY A 55 -26.53 18.83 -35.84
C GLY A 55 -27.56 17.99 -35.06
N GLU A 56 -28.84 18.09 -35.41
CA GLU A 56 -29.91 17.28 -34.79
C GLU A 56 -29.95 15.84 -35.36
N ARG A 57 -29.71 15.64 -36.66
CA ARG A 57 -29.63 14.30 -37.26
C ARG A 57 -28.40 13.50 -36.82
N HIS A 58 -27.23 14.15 -36.70
CA HIS A 58 -26.03 13.48 -36.18
C HIS A 58 -25.97 13.44 -34.64
N GLY A 59 -26.64 14.36 -33.94
CA GLY A 59 -26.74 14.37 -32.48
C GLY A 59 -27.65 13.29 -31.90
N GLN A 60 -28.61 12.78 -32.69
CA GLN A 60 -29.48 11.67 -32.27
C GLN A 60 -28.92 10.28 -32.61
N GLN A 61 -28.11 10.13 -33.67
CA GLN A 61 -27.50 8.82 -33.99
C GLN A 61 -26.28 8.47 -33.13
N ASN A 62 -25.59 9.45 -32.54
CA ASN A 62 -24.39 9.20 -31.73
C ASN A 62 -24.64 9.13 -30.20
N ARG A 63 -25.90 9.15 -29.75
CA ARG A 63 -26.27 9.13 -28.32
C ARG A 63 -26.72 7.76 -27.78
N GLN A 64 -26.69 6.69 -28.57
CA GLN A 64 -27.16 5.36 -28.14
C GLN A 64 -26.25 4.19 -28.53
N GLN A 65 -24.94 4.39 -28.62
CA GLN A 65 -24.02 3.27 -28.37
C GLN A 65 -23.39 3.46 -27.00
N VAL A 66 -24.19 3.16 -25.96
CA VAL A 66 -23.62 2.73 -24.69
C VAL A 66 -22.88 1.44 -25.04
N HIS A 67 -21.56 1.54 -25.24
CA HIS A 67 -20.69 0.39 -25.46
C HIS A 67 -20.83 -0.49 -24.21
N ARG A 68 -21.75 -1.45 -24.26
CA ARG A 68 -21.87 -2.47 -23.23
C ARG A 68 -20.52 -3.18 -23.24
N PRO A 69 -19.75 -3.18 -22.14
CA PRO A 69 -18.46 -3.85 -22.13
C PRO A 69 -18.70 -5.32 -22.48
N GLU A 70 -18.16 -5.76 -23.62
CA GLU A 70 -18.23 -7.16 -23.99
C GLU A 70 -17.62 -8.01 -22.86
N PRO A 71 -18.27 -9.13 -22.50
CA PRO A 71 -17.75 -10.01 -21.47
C PRO A 71 -16.34 -10.45 -21.85
N LEU A 72 -15.37 -10.18 -20.97
CA LEU A 72 -13.99 -10.56 -21.21
C LEU A 72 -13.90 -12.10 -21.27
N LEU A 73 -13.34 -12.61 -22.36
CA LEU A 73 -13.11 -14.05 -22.51
C LEU A 73 -12.23 -14.60 -21.38
N PRO A 74 -12.46 -15.85 -20.93
CA PRO A 74 -11.59 -16.51 -19.96
C PRO A 74 -10.13 -16.53 -20.42
N ASN A 75 -9.20 -16.27 -19.50
CA ASN A 75 -7.76 -16.41 -19.68
C ASN A 75 -7.30 -17.54 -18.75
N PRO A 76 -7.11 -18.77 -19.27
CA PRO A 76 -6.78 -19.94 -18.46
C PRO A 76 -5.52 -19.75 -17.60
N ALA A 77 -4.55 -18.97 -18.07
CA ALA A 77 -3.33 -18.70 -17.32
C ALA A 77 -3.61 -17.85 -16.07
N PHE A 78 -4.44 -16.81 -16.19
CA PHE A 78 -4.80 -15.98 -15.05
C PHE A 78 -5.73 -16.71 -14.06
N GLU A 79 -6.66 -17.51 -14.56
CA GLU A 79 -7.51 -18.35 -13.69
C GLU A 79 -6.68 -19.34 -12.87
N LYS A 80 -5.67 -19.99 -13.50
CA LYS A 80 -4.75 -20.88 -12.80
C LYS A 80 -3.97 -20.15 -11.70
N VAL A 81 -3.50 -18.92 -11.97
CA VAL A 81 -2.82 -18.11 -10.95
C VAL A 81 -3.76 -17.80 -9.78
N ILE A 82 -5.00 -17.38 -10.07
CA ILE A 82 -6.01 -17.11 -9.02
C ILE A 82 -6.23 -18.36 -8.16
N GLU A 83 -6.47 -19.51 -8.79
CA GLU A 83 -6.67 -20.79 -8.11
C GLU A 83 -5.48 -21.18 -7.22
N GLN A 84 -4.25 -21.01 -7.73
CA GLN A 84 -3.03 -21.28 -6.97
C GLN A 84 -2.88 -20.37 -5.75
N LEU A 85 -3.11 -19.06 -5.90
CA LEU A 85 -3.02 -18.09 -4.81
C LEU A 85 -4.13 -18.29 -3.76
N MET A 86 -5.33 -18.67 -4.19
CA MET A 86 -6.43 -19.03 -3.29
C MET A 86 -6.10 -20.29 -2.48
N ARG A 87 -5.59 -21.34 -3.14
CA ARG A 87 -5.12 -22.56 -2.45
C ARG A 87 -4.00 -22.28 -1.47
N LEU A 88 -3.03 -21.44 -1.85
CA LEU A 88 -1.96 -21.02 -0.97
C LEU A 88 -2.52 -20.27 0.25
N THR A 89 -3.48 -19.37 0.05
CA THR A 89 -4.13 -18.64 1.16
C THR A 89 -4.80 -19.61 2.13
N LEU A 90 -5.59 -20.56 1.63
CA LEU A 90 -6.24 -21.58 2.46
C LEU A 90 -5.23 -22.46 3.21
N HIS A 91 -4.12 -22.81 2.55
CA HIS A 91 -3.06 -23.58 3.18
C HIS A 91 -2.37 -22.79 4.30
N VAL A 92 -1.98 -21.55 4.04
CA VAL A 92 -1.38 -20.65 5.03
C VAL A 92 -2.33 -20.46 6.22
N ASP A 93 -3.62 -20.22 5.96
CA ASP A 93 -4.64 -20.10 7.01
C ASP A 93 -4.78 -21.39 7.81
N SER A 94 -4.65 -22.57 7.19
CA SER A 94 -4.68 -23.86 7.91
C SER A 94 -3.45 -24.11 8.80
N MET A 95 -2.27 -23.61 8.42
CA MET A 95 -1.04 -23.78 9.21
C MET A 95 -1.05 -22.94 10.49
N ILE A 96 -1.81 -21.84 10.50
CA ILE A 96 -1.99 -20.97 11.67
C ILE A 96 -2.69 -21.72 12.80
N ASP A 97 -3.59 -22.64 12.45
CA ASP A 97 -4.36 -23.43 13.41
C ASP A 97 -3.64 -24.70 13.87
N ASP A 98 -2.50 -25.06 13.28
CA ASP A 98 -1.72 -26.25 13.65
C ASP A 98 -0.53 -25.90 14.58
N PRO A 99 -0.60 -26.25 15.88
CA PRO A 99 0.47 -25.99 16.84
C PRO A 99 1.76 -26.79 16.56
N ASN A 100 1.71 -27.83 15.71
CA ASN A 100 2.88 -28.65 15.37
C ASN A 100 3.56 -28.22 14.06
N SER A 101 3.03 -27.22 13.36
CA SER A 101 3.61 -26.76 12.10
C SER A 101 5.03 -26.22 12.34
N PRO A 102 6.04 -26.69 11.60
CA PRO A 102 7.45 -26.46 11.89
C PRO A 102 7.77 -24.96 11.87
N PRO A 103 8.45 -24.41 12.90
CA PRO A 103 8.74 -22.98 12.98
C PRO A 103 9.34 -22.51 11.65
N GLY A 104 8.84 -21.39 11.12
CA GLY A 104 9.31 -20.88 9.85
C GLY A 104 10.83 -20.78 9.83
N LEU A 105 11.48 -21.14 8.71
CA LEU A 105 12.93 -21.00 8.55
C LEU A 105 13.38 -19.59 8.95
N PRO A 106 14.61 -19.45 9.47
CA PRO A 106 15.06 -18.21 10.07
C PRO A 106 15.26 -17.13 9.00
N VAL A 107 14.34 -16.19 8.92
CA VAL A 107 14.53 -14.95 8.15
C VAL A 107 14.40 -13.82 9.16
N GLY A 108 15.53 -13.20 9.50
CA GLY A 108 15.57 -12.11 10.47
C GLY A 108 15.50 -12.53 11.95
N PRO A 109 15.32 -11.57 12.87
CA PRO A 109 15.45 -11.78 14.31
C PRO A 109 14.23 -12.44 15.00
N MET A 110 13.09 -12.63 14.32
CA MET A 110 11.82 -13.10 14.92
C MET A 110 11.65 -14.64 14.96
N ASN A 111 12.76 -15.39 14.96
CA ASN A 111 12.79 -16.86 14.80
C ASN A 111 12.28 -17.67 16.01
N LYS A 112 11.75 -17.01 17.05
CA LYS A 112 11.23 -17.65 18.27
C LYS A 112 9.71 -17.55 18.42
N ALA A 113 9.04 -16.94 17.44
CA ALA A 113 7.60 -16.75 17.47
C ALA A 113 6.86 -18.10 17.39
N THR A 114 5.88 -18.31 18.27
CA THR A 114 5.05 -19.52 18.30
C THR A 114 3.82 -19.33 17.41
N ARG A 115 3.52 -20.29 16.52
CA ARG A 115 2.28 -20.27 15.75
C ARG A 115 1.10 -20.47 16.69
N THR A 116 0.12 -19.57 16.58
CA THR A 116 -1.09 -19.58 17.38
C THR A 116 -2.27 -19.19 16.50
N PRO A 117 -3.48 -19.74 16.78
CA PRO A 117 -4.66 -19.44 15.98
C PRO A 117 -4.95 -17.95 15.86
N ILE A 118 -5.33 -17.50 14.66
CA ILE A 118 -5.80 -16.14 14.40
C ILE A 118 -7.28 -16.06 14.76
N ARG A 119 -7.58 -15.32 15.83
CA ARG A 119 -8.91 -15.09 16.38
C ARG A 119 -9.08 -13.61 16.72
N PRO A 120 -9.29 -12.73 15.73
CA PRO A 120 -9.47 -11.31 15.97
C PRO A 120 -10.88 -11.04 16.50
N THR A 121 -11.14 -11.33 17.78
CA THR A 121 -12.43 -11.07 18.44
C THR A 121 -12.53 -9.68 19.05
N ALA A 122 -11.40 -9.06 19.41
CA ALA A 122 -11.32 -7.76 20.08
C ALA A 122 -12.09 -7.69 21.42
N GLU A 123 -12.13 -8.79 22.17
CA GLU A 123 -12.90 -8.91 23.42
C GLU A 123 -12.20 -8.32 24.65
N ARG A 124 -10.87 -8.08 24.58
CA ARG A 124 -10.09 -7.54 25.69
C ARG A 124 -9.09 -6.49 25.23
N SER A 125 -8.73 -5.55 26.10
CA SER A 125 -7.65 -4.60 25.82
C SER A 125 -6.30 -5.32 25.71
N ALA A 126 -5.47 -4.87 24.78
CA ALA A 126 -4.12 -5.36 24.58
C ALA A 126 -3.19 -4.89 25.71
N THR A 127 -2.28 -5.77 26.11
CA THR A 127 -1.08 -5.47 26.90
C THR A 127 0.10 -5.17 25.98
N GLN A 128 1.24 -4.77 26.53
CA GLN A 128 2.45 -4.56 25.75
C GLN A 128 2.97 -5.87 25.12
N ASP A 129 2.85 -6.99 25.84
CA ASP A 129 3.24 -8.31 25.33
C ASP A 129 2.35 -8.74 24.16
N ASP A 130 1.06 -8.39 24.18
CA ASP A 130 0.17 -8.64 23.06
C ASP A 130 0.62 -7.94 21.77
N VAL A 131 1.14 -6.71 21.88
CA VAL A 131 1.63 -5.94 20.72
C VAL A 131 2.82 -6.66 20.08
N VAL A 132 3.78 -7.12 20.88
CA VAL A 132 4.98 -7.82 20.39
C VAL A 132 4.60 -9.16 19.77
N GLN A 133 3.75 -9.93 20.46
CA GLN A 133 3.27 -11.21 19.95
C GLN A 133 2.47 -11.05 18.64
N ASP A 134 1.67 -10.00 18.50
CA ASP A 134 0.89 -9.78 17.29
C ASP A 134 1.79 -9.46 16.08
N LEU A 135 2.84 -8.66 16.28
CA LEU A 135 3.86 -8.40 15.25
C LEU A 135 4.55 -9.70 14.81
N GLU A 136 5.01 -10.49 15.77
CA GLU A 136 5.69 -11.77 15.54
C GLU A 136 4.81 -12.75 14.75
N ARG A 137 3.53 -12.89 15.15
CA ARG A 137 2.56 -13.75 14.47
C ARG A 137 2.35 -13.33 13.02
N HIS A 138 2.17 -12.04 12.76
CA HIS A 138 1.98 -11.53 11.41
C HIS A 138 3.25 -11.62 10.57
N TYR A 139 4.42 -11.54 11.19
CA TYR A 139 5.68 -11.71 10.47
C TYR A 139 5.80 -13.15 9.96
N LEU A 140 5.56 -14.14 10.82
CA LEU A 140 5.51 -15.55 10.39
C LEU A 140 4.46 -15.79 9.30
N LEU A 141 3.27 -15.22 9.48
CA LEU A 141 2.19 -15.33 8.49
C LEU A 141 2.63 -14.79 7.12
N MET A 142 3.27 -13.62 7.09
CA MET A 142 3.79 -13.04 5.85
C MET A 142 4.85 -13.92 5.21
N ILE A 143 5.77 -14.48 6.00
CA ILE A 143 6.81 -15.37 5.52
C ILE A 143 6.20 -16.63 4.89
N ASP A 144 5.13 -17.17 5.47
CA ASP A 144 4.41 -18.32 4.91
C ASP A 144 3.77 -17.99 3.54
N TYR A 145 3.21 -16.78 3.36
CA TYR A 145 2.78 -16.30 2.03
C TYR A 145 3.94 -16.15 1.05
N LEU A 146 5.05 -15.53 1.46
CA LEU A 146 6.20 -15.29 0.59
C LEU A 146 6.81 -16.62 0.09
N ARG A 147 6.94 -17.61 0.97
CA ARG A 147 7.49 -18.94 0.61
C ARG A 147 6.61 -19.73 -0.33
N GLY A 148 5.31 -19.46 -0.35
CA GLY A 148 4.42 -20.06 -1.34
C GLY A 148 4.63 -19.56 -2.76
N ILE A 149 5.46 -18.52 -2.97
CA ILE A 149 5.77 -17.95 -4.28
C ILE A 149 7.14 -18.45 -4.76
N PRO A 150 7.22 -19.24 -5.85
CA PRO A 150 8.48 -19.79 -6.35
C PRO A 150 9.56 -18.73 -6.59
N GLU A 151 9.19 -17.61 -7.20
CA GLU A 151 10.12 -16.54 -7.55
C GLU A 151 10.78 -15.91 -6.31
N PHE A 152 10.12 -15.95 -5.15
CA PHE A 152 10.72 -15.54 -3.88
C PHE A 152 11.75 -16.57 -3.39
N THR A 153 11.40 -17.86 -3.43
CA THR A 153 12.29 -18.94 -2.98
C THR A 153 13.55 -19.08 -3.83
N GLU A 154 13.49 -18.67 -5.09
CA GLU A 154 14.61 -18.62 -6.03
C GLU A 154 15.49 -17.36 -5.89
N MET A 155 15.15 -16.42 -5.01
CA MET A 155 16.00 -15.26 -4.73
C MET A 155 17.13 -15.60 -3.76
N THR A 156 18.17 -14.79 -3.77
CA THR A 156 19.26 -14.93 -2.78
C THR A 156 18.72 -14.75 -1.35
N PRO A 157 19.29 -15.41 -0.32
CA PRO A 157 18.83 -15.24 1.06
C PRO A 157 18.82 -13.78 1.52
N LYS A 158 19.81 -12.99 1.09
CA LYS A 158 19.89 -11.55 1.36
C LYS A 158 18.70 -10.80 0.75
N ASP A 159 18.35 -11.09 -0.50
CA ASP A 159 17.22 -10.45 -1.16
C ASP A 159 15.87 -10.88 -0.55
N GLN A 160 15.74 -12.15 -0.15
CA GLN A 160 14.57 -12.65 0.58
C GLN A 160 14.37 -11.89 1.90
N GLU A 161 15.45 -11.71 2.67
CA GLU A 161 15.44 -10.95 3.92
C GLU A 161 15.04 -9.48 3.69
N GLN A 162 15.68 -8.81 2.71
CA GLN A 162 15.38 -7.41 2.39
C GLN A 162 13.92 -7.23 1.95
N LEU A 163 13.39 -8.13 1.11
CA LEU A 163 11.99 -8.07 0.70
C LEU A 163 11.07 -8.24 1.90
N ALA A 164 11.29 -9.26 2.74
CA ALA A 164 10.47 -9.52 3.92
C ALA A 164 10.45 -8.30 4.86
N GLN A 165 11.61 -7.74 5.19
CA GLN A 165 11.71 -6.55 6.06
C GLN A 165 10.93 -5.35 5.49
N ARG A 166 11.02 -5.11 4.18
CA ARG A 166 10.40 -3.94 3.54
C ARG A 166 8.90 -4.10 3.30
N ARG A 167 8.39 -5.32 3.26
CA ARG A 167 6.99 -5.64 2.97
C ARG A 167 6.17 -6.00 4.20
N PHE A 168 6.82 -6.16 5.37
CA PHE A 168 6.16 -6.52 6.61
C PHE A 168 5.08 -5.53 7.05
N PHE A 169 5.42 -4.25 7.24
CA PHE A 169 4.45 -3.30 7.78
C PHE A 169 3.25 -3.00 6.86
N PRO A 170 3.39 -2.86 5.53
CA PRO A 170 2.22 -2.72 4.65
C PRO A 170 1.29 -3.94 4.75
N PHE A 171 1.85 -5.15 4.80
CA PHE A 171 1.09 -6.37 5.03
C PHE A 171 0.40 -6.40 6.40
N TYR A 172 1.14 -6.05 7.45
CA TYR A 172 0.64 -6.01 8.82
C TYR A 172 -0.55 -5.04 8.96
N TRP A 173 -0.39 -3.80 8.47
CA TRP A 173 -1.46 -2.80 8.52
C TRP A 173 -2.68 -3.20 7.71
N PHE A 174 -2.50 -3.92 6.59
CA PHE A 174 -3.61 -4.47 5.84
C PHE A 174 -4.42 -5.47 6.67
N LYS A 175 -3.75 -6.44 7.33
CA LYS A 175 -4.41 -7.44 8.18
C LYS A 175 -5.12 -6.79 9.37
N LEU A 176 -4.46 -5.85 10.05
CA LEU A 176 -5.08 -5.09 11.14
C LEU A 176 -6.28 -4.26 10.70
N THR A 177 -6.24 -3.66 9.50
CA THR A 177 -7.38 -2.94 8.93
C THR A 177 -8.57 -3.89 8.73
N HIS A 178 -8.32 -5.07 8.17
CA HIS A 178 -9.34 -6.09 7.97
C HIS A 178 -9.95 -6.56 9.30
N TYR A 179 -9.12 -6.90 10.29
CA TYR A 179 -9.58 -7.36 11.60
C TYR A 179 -10.39 -6.30 12.35
N SER A 180 -9.91 -5.05 12.35
CA SER A 180 -10.61 -3.94 12.98
C SER A 180 -11.93 -3.63 12.27
N TRP A 181 -11.96 -3.77 10.94
CA TRP A 181 -13.20 -3.66 10.18
C TRP A 181 -14.19 -4.79 10.50
N MET A 182 -13.74 -6.02 10.70
CA MET A 182 -14.63 -7.15 11.06
C MET A 182 -15.20 -7.01 12.46
N THR A 183 -14.37 -6.69 13.44
CA THR A 183 -14.75 -6.62 14.86
C THR A 183 -15.51 -5.35 15.23
N LYS A 184 -15.38 -4.28 14.44
CA LYS A 184 -15.92 -2.95 14.76
C LYS A 184 -15.45 -2.42 16.12
N CYS A 185 -14.27 -2.84 16.58
CA CYS A 185 -13.72 -2.40 17.86
C CYS A 185 -13.38 -0.90 17.85
N GLN A 186 -13.40 -0.27 19.03
CA GLN A 186 -12.98 1.13 19.21
C GLN A 186 -11.45 1.24 19.35
N GLY A 187 -10.74 0.84 18.30
CA GLY A 187 -9.29 0.71 18.30
C GLY A 187 -8.78 -0.14 17.13
N ILE A 188 -7.67 -0.85 17.35
CA ILE A 188 -7.09 -1.79 16.40
C ILE A 188 -7.23 -3.21 16.94
N ALA A 189 -7.88 -4.10 16.20
CA ALA A 189 -8.01 -5.51 16.58
C ALA A 189 -6.75 -6.31 16.21
N TYR A 190 -6.22 -7.06 17.17
CA TYR A 190 -5.10 -7.98 17.00
C TYR A 190 -5.57 -9.41 16.75
N ALA A 191 -4.68 -10.22 16.18
CA ALA A 191 -4.95 -11.60 15.81
C ALA A 191 -5.23 -12.50 17.02
N ASN A 192 -4.86 -12.10 18.23
CA ASN A 192 -5.04 -12.91 19.44
C ASN A 192 -6.35 -12.63 20.22
N GLY A 193 -7.23 -11.81 19.64
CA GLY A 193 -8.50 -11.43 20.25
C GLY A 193 -8.42 -10.23 21.19
N SER A 194 -7.23 -9.67 21.39
CA SER A 194 -7.10 -8.37 22.04
C SER A 194 -7.30 -7.22 21.06
N PHE A 195 -7.51 -6.01 21.58
CA PHE A 195 -7.51 -4.79 20.77
C PHE A 195 -6.69 -3.69 21.45
N TYR A 196 -5.98 -2.92 20.63
CA TYR A 196 -5.27 -1.73 21.05
C TYR A 196 -6.25 -0.54 21.09
N PRO A 197 -6.53 0.05 22.27
CA PRO A 197 -7.59 1.04 22.40
C PRO A 197 -7.34 2.35 21.64
N GLY A 198 -8.42 2.97 21.12
CA GLY A 198 -8.36 4.29 20.49
C GLY A 198 -8.13 5.45 21.47
N SER A 199 -8.54 5.29 22.72
CA SER A 199 -8.30 6.27 23.78
C SER A 199 -6.87 6.18 24.30
N LEU A 200 -6.11 7.27 24.19
CA LEU A 200 -4.70 7.35 24.60
C LEU A 200 -4.45 6.88 26.04
N GLU A 201 -5.37 7.15 26.96
CA GLU A 201 -5.26 6.79 28.39
C GLU A 201 -5.24 5.28 28.64
N HIS A 202 -5.83 4.49 27.73
CA HIS A 202 -5.93 3.04 27.85
C HIS A 202 -4.95 2.29 26.95
N GLN A 203 -4.05 3.00 26.25
CA GLN A 203 -3.10 2.37 25.34
C GLN A 203 -1.95 1.69 26.12
N PRO A 204 -1.60 0.43 25.79
CA PRO A 204 -0.55 -0.30 26.50
C PRO A 204 0.86 0.26 26.29
N CYS A 205 1.06 1.07 25.26
CA CYS A 205 2.32 1.72 24.94
C CYS A 205 2.05 3.01 24.14
N PRO A 206 2.94 4.02 24.13
CA PRO A 206 2.67 5.29 23.46
C PRO A 206 2.49 5.21 21.94
N ASP A 207 1.40 5.78 21.41
CA ASP A 207 1.17 5.96 19.97
C ASP A 207 1.52 7.39 19.51
N VAL A 208 2.81 7.71 19.42
CA VAL A 208 3.26 9.09 19.13
C VAL A 208 2.86 9.59 17.73
N THR A 209 2.73 8.69 16.76
CA THR A 209 2.32 9.03 15.38
C THR A 209 0.81 8.92 15.13
N ARG A 210 0.03 8.56 16.17
CA ARG A 210 -1.43 8.38 16.13
C ARG A 210 -1.87 7.34 15.09
N MET A 211 -1.16 6.21 15.04
CA MET A 211 -1.46 5.08 14.17
C MET A 211 -2.89 4.57 14.32
N VAL A 212 -3.45 4.57 15.54
CA VAL A 212 -4.85 4.13 15.74
C VAL A 212 -5.83 5.05 15.03
N SER A 213 -5.67 6.36 15.19
CA SER A 213 -6.53 7.33 14.52
C SER A 213 -6.37 7.27 13.00
N ARG A 214 -5.16 7.01 12.51
CA ARG A 214 -4.87 6.88 11.07
C ARG A 214 -5.49 5.62 10.48
N LEU A 215 -5.36 4.48 11.16
CA LEU A 215 -6.02 3.24 10.73
C LEU A 215 -7.54 3.40 10.74
N ALA A 216 -8.09 4.03 11.79
CA ALA A 216 -9.52 4.32 11.87
C ALA A 216 -10.02 5.17 10.67
N ALA A 217 -9.21 6.12 10.20
CA ALA A 217 -9.51 6.93 9.01
C ALA A 217 -9.48 6.11 7.70
N LEU A 218 -8.80 4.96 7.67
CA LEU A 218 -8.80 4.04 6.52
C LEU A 218 -10.00 3.10 6.50
N LEU A 219 -10.66 2.84 7.63
CA LEU A 219 -11.79 1.91 7.71
C LEU A 219 -12.96 2.27 6.76
N PRO A 220 -13.36 3.54 6.58
CA PRO A 220 -14.37 3.91 5.60
C PRO A 220 -13.94 3.58 4.17
N LEU A 221 -12.67 3.84 3.81
CA LEU A 221 -12.12 3.50 2.50
C LEU A 221 -12.13 1.99 2.28
N TYR A 222 -11.64 1.22 3.26
CA TYR A 222 -11.65 -0.24 3.24
C TYR A 222 -13.07 -0.80 3.05
N ASN A 223 -14.03 -0.30 3.83
CA ASN A 223 -15.43 -0.70 3.73
C ASN A 223 -16.02 -0.42 2.34
N TRP A 224 -15.63 0.69 1.73
CA TRP A 224 -16.12 1.08 0.43
C TRP A 224 -15.49 0.31 -0.72
N LEU A 225 -14.27 -0.21 -0.55
CA LEU A 225 -13.67 -1.14 -1.51
C LEU A 225 -14.51 -2.41 -1.65
N LYS A 226 -15.19 -2.87 -0.58
CA LYS A 226 -16.00 -4.11 -0.58
C LYS A 226 -15.25 -5.26 -1.25
N LEU A 227 -14.04 -5.52 -0.76
CA LEU A 227 -13.19 -6.57 -1.29
C LEU A 227 -13.84 -7.93 -1.02
N ASP A 228 -14.00 -8.75 -2.04
CA ASP A 228 -14.32 -10.16 -1.83
C ASP A 228 -13.07 -10.96 -1.46
N ASN A 229 -13.24 -12.23 -1.10
CA ASN A 229 -12.14 -13.09 -0.68
C ASN A 229 -11.03 -13.20 -1.74
N THR A 230 -11.39 -13.22 -3.03
CA THR A 230 -10.40 -13.32 -4.11
C THR A 230 -9.63 -12.01 -4.26
N GLU A 231 -10.31 -10.87 -4.23
CA GLU A 231 -9.67 -9.56 -4.24
C GLU A 231 -8.77 -9.36 -3.01
N MET A 232 -9.20 -9.81 -1.82
CA MET A 232 -8.38 -9.75 -0.61
C MET A 232 -7.12 -10.59 -0.75
N THR A 233 -7.23 -11.84 -1.24
CA THR A 233 -6.09 -12.71 -1.54
C THR A 233 -5.15 -12.06 -2.54
N LEU A 234 -5.65 -11.62 -3.70
CA LEU A 234 -4.83 -10.96 -4.71
C LEU A 234 -4.16 -9.69 -4.19
N LEU A 235 -4.86 -8.93 -3.34
CA LEU A 235 -4.32 -7.72 -2.74
C LEU A 235 -3.17 -8.00 -1.76
N VAL A 236 -3.19 -9.12 -1.04
CA VAL A 236 -2.02 -9.56 -0.23
C VAL A 236 -0.80 -9.69 -1.12
N PHE A 237 -0.91 -10.40 -2.24
CA PHE A 237 0.22 -10.60 -3.15
C PHE A 237 0.62 -9.33 -3.89
N VAL A 238 -0.33 -8.45 -4.21
CA VAL A 238 0.00 -7.09 -4.67
C VAL A 238 0.78 -6.37 -3.57
N LEU A 239 0.34 -6.31 -2.33
CA LEU A 239 1.07 -5.64 -1.25
C LEU A 239 2.51 -6.14 -1.07
N LEU A 240 2.73 -7.45 -1.22
CA LEU A 240 4.05 -8.06 -1.07
C LEU A 240 4.99 -7.82 -2.25
N PHE A 241 4.45 -7.69 -3.48
CA PHE A 241 5.28 -7.67 -4.70
C PHE A 241 5.11 -6.40 -5.57
N HIS A 242 4.11 -5.56 -5.32
CA HIS A 242 3.98 -4.26 -5.98
C HIS A 242 4.98 -3.27 -5.39
N ASP A 243 5.56 -2.47 -6.28
CA ASP A 243 6.64 -1.52 -6.03
C ASP A 243 8.04 -2.16 -5.93
N GLY A 244 9.07 -1.36 -6.28
CA GLY A 244 10.46 -1.77 -6.19
C GLY A 244 10.95 -1.75 -4.75
N VAL A 245 11.87 -2.67 -4.42
CA VAL A 245 12.68 -2.58 -3.21
C VAL A 245 14.10 -2.22 -3.64
N PRO A 246 14.57 -0.98 -3.44
CA PRO A 246 15.86 -0.50 -3.92
C PRO A 246 17.05 -1.35 -3.46
N GLU A 247 16.97 -1.88 -2.23
CA GLU A 247 18.02 -2.63 -1.55
C GLU A 247 18.26 -4.04 -2.12
N LEU A 248 17.34 -4.55 -2.96
CA LEU A 248 17.52 -5.83 -3.63
C LEU A 248 18.60 -5.76 -4.70
N THR A 249 19.18 -6.90 -5.04
CA THR A 249 20.05 -7.04 -6.22
C THR A 249 19.28 -6.71 -7.53
N ALA A 250 20.02 -6.45 -8.62
CA ALA A 250 19.40 -6.21 -9.93
C ALA A 250 18.53 -7.38 -10.42
N GLU A 251 18.96 -8.62 -10.11
CA GLU A 251 18.18 -9.83 -10.40
C GLU A 251 16.91 -9.87 -9.54
N GLY A 252 17.05 -9.69 -8.22
CA GLY A 252 15.91 -9.65 -7.29
C GLY A 252 14.87 -8.61 -7.67
N ARG A 253 15.30 -7.39 -8.04
CA ARG A 253 14.39 -6.34 -8.53
C ARG A 253 13.66 -6.73 -9.81
N THR A 254 14.33 -7.42 -10.72
CA THR A 254 13.71 -7.89 -11.98
C THR A 254 12.65 -8.94 -11.69
N LYS A 255 12.97 -9.94 -10.85
CA LYS A 255 12.03 -10.99 -10.42
C LYS A 255 10.78 -10.40 -9.75
N ILE A 256 10.97 -9.57 -8.71
CA ILE A 256 9.85 -8.96 -7.97
C ILE A 256 9.00 -8.06 -8.86
N ARG A 257 9.61 -7.27 -9.74
CA ARG A 257 8.86 -6.42 -10.68
C ARG A 257 8.00 -7.24 -11.63
N ALA A 258 8.53 -8.33 -12.19
CA ALA A 258 7.78 -9.20 -13.09
C ALA A 258 6.57 -9.82 -12.40
N VAL A 259 6.77 -10.36 -11.19
CA VAL A 259 5.73 -10.99 -10.37
C VAL A 259 4.67 -9.96 -9.92
N GLY A 260 5.09 -8.80 -9.42
CA GLY A 260 4.18 -7.73 -9.02
C GLY A 260 3.32 -7.23 -10.17
N GLN A 261 3.89 -7.10 -11.38
CA GLN A 261 3.13 -6.75 -12.58
C GLN A 261 2.13 -7.84 -12.98
N LEU A 262 2.49 -9.13 -12.83
CA LEU A 262 1.57 -10.24 -13.06
C LEU A 262 0.38 -10.16 -12.11
N PHE A 263 0.60 -9.99 -10.80
CA PHE A 263 -0.49 -9.94 -9.83
C PHE A 263 -1.42 -8.73 -10.02
N LEU A 264 -0.88 -7.56 -10.42
CA LEU A 264 -1.70 -6.42 -10.80
C LEU A 264 -2.57 -6.71 -12.03
N LYS A 265 -2.02 -7.38 -13.06
CA LYS A 265 -2.78 -7.79 -14.26
C LYS A 265 -3.87 -8.79 -13.91
N VAL A 266 -3.58 -9.75 -13.04
CA VAL A 266 -4.53 -10.78 -12.58
C VAL A 266 -5.66 -10.14 -11.75
N LEU A 267 -5.35 -9.20 -10.86
CA LEU A 267 -6.34 -8.44 -10.10
C LEU A 267 -7.27 -7.62 -11.03
N HIS A 268 -6.68 -6.90 -11.98
CA HIS A 268 -7.46 -6.16 -12.98
C HIS A 268 -8.36 -7.11 -13.81
N TYR A 269 -7.82 -8.25 -14.23
CA TYR A 269 -8.55 -9.27 -14.95
C TYR A 269 -9.75 -9.81 -14.16
N TYR A 270 -9.52 -10.18 -12.89
CA TYR A 270 -10.55 -10.69 -12.00
C TYR A 270 -11.70 -9.68 -11.85
N MET A 271 -11.38 -8.43 -11.57
CA MET A 271 -12.38 -7.37 -11.41
C MET A 271 -13.18 -7.11 -12.68
N ARG A 272 -12.56 -7.20 -13.86
CA ARG A 272 -13.26 -7.04 -15.14
C ARG A 272 -14.24 -8.17 -15.42
N ARG A 273 -13.95 -9.38 -14.91
CA ARG A 273 -14.80 -10.57 -15.08
C ARG A 273 -15.97 -10.68 -14.10
N LYS A 274 -16.00 -9.84 -13.06
CA LYS A 274 -17.13 -9.84 -12.12
C LYS A 274 -18.45 -9.60 -12.85
N SER A 275 -19.52 -10.20 -12.34
CA SER A 275 -20.88 -10.01 -12.86
C SER A 275 -21.69 -9.13 -11.90
N PRO A 276 -22.29 -8.00 -12.37
CA PRO A 276 -22.22 -7.49 -13.74
C PRO A 276 -20.83 -6.91 -14.07
N PRO A 277 -20.37 -7.01 -15.34
CA PRO A 277 -19.10 -6.43 -15.77
C PRO A 277 -19.04 -4.94 -15.49
N LEU A 278 -17.93 -4.48 -14.91
CA LEU A 278 -17.68 -3.05 -14.73
C LEU A 278 -17.34 -2.40 -16.07
N GLU A 279 -17.89 -1.22 -16.31
CA GLU A 279 -17.42 -0.33 -17.37
C GLU A 279 -15.94 0.03 -17.14
N TYR A 280 -15.18 0.23 -18.22
CA TYR A 280 -13.73 0.49 -18.14
C TYR A 280 -13.38 1.65 -17.21
N ASP A 281 -14.14 2.76 -17.26
CA ASP A 281 -13.91 3.91 -16.40
C ASP A 281 -14.10 3.56 -14.92
N LYS A 282 -15.15 2.80 -14.59
CA LYS A 282 -15.43 2.33 -13.22
C LYS A 282 -14.37 1.35 -12.74
N LEU A 283 -13.88 0.48 -13.62
CA LEU A 283 -12.79 -0.45 -13.34
C LEU A 283 -11.48 0.29 -13.07
N ALA A 284 -11.12 1.28 -13.89
CA ALA A 284 -9.94 2.10 -13.71
C ALA A 284 -10.00 2.90 -12.39
N ILE A 285 -11.15 3.49 -12.09
CA ILE A 285 -11.40 4.18 -10.82
C ILE A 285 -11.25 3.21 -9.64
N ARG A 286 -11.79 1.99 -9.74
CA ARG A 286 -11.67 0.96 -8.69
C ARG A 286 -10.21 0.54 -8.48
N MET A 287 -9.48 0.25 -9.55
CA MET A 287 -8.04 -0.02 -9.49
C MET A 287 -7.30 1.14 -8.80
N GLY A 288 -7.55 2.38 -9.22
CA GLY A 288 -6.95 3.57 -8.63
C GLY A 288 -7.20 3.65 -7.12
N ARG A 289 -8.42 3.37 -6.66
CA ARG A 289 -8.77 3.37 -5.22
C ARG A 289 -8.05 2.28 -4.44
N ILE A 290 -7.92 1.07 -5.00
CA ILE A 290 -7.13 0.00 -4.40
C ILE A 290 -5.66 0.41 -4.30
N MET A 291 -5.09 0.99 -5.35
CA MET A 291 -3.69 1.43 -5.34
C MET A 291 -3.45 2.59 -4.36
N LEU A 292 -4.41 3.51 -4.22
CA LEU A 292 -4.34 4.57 -3.19
C LEU A 292 -4.35 3.96 -1.78
N PHE A 293 -5.23 3.00 -1.53
CA PHE A 293 -5.27 2.28 -0.26
C PHE A 293 -3.94 1.55 0.04
N VAL A 294 -3.33 0.91 -0.97
CA VAL A 294 -1.99 0.33 -0.85
C VAL A 294 -0.93 1.39 -0.54
N GLY A 295 -1.03 2.57 -1.15
CA GLY A 295 -0.18 3.72 -0.86
C GLY A 295 -0.32 4.19 0.59
N ASP A 296 -1.53 4.30 1.11
CA ASP A 296 -1.79 4.69 2.50
C ASP A 296 -1.17 3.70 3.50
N LEU A 297 -1.31 2.39 3.25
CA LEU A 297 -0.67 1.33 4.05
C LEU A 297 0.87 1.42 4.01
N THR A 298 1.43 1.80 2.86
CA THR A 298 2.87 2.00 2.70
C THR A 298 3.33 3.24 3.49
N CYS A 299 2.59 4.34 3.44
CA CYS A 299 2.87 5.53 4.24
C CYS A 299 2.84 5.25 5.75
N MET A 300 1.90 4.41 6.21
CA MET A 300 1.82 3.97 7.61
C MET A 300 3.10 3.25 8.08
N THR A 301 3.83 2.59 7.20
CA THR A 301 5.11 1.92 7.53
C THR A 301 6.16 2.92 8.02
N HIS A 302 6.30 4.07 7.36
CA HIS A 302 7.27 5.08 7.77
C HIS A 302 6.98 5.65 9.16
N LEU A 303 5.69 5.82 9.49
CA LEU A 303 5.25 6.28 10.80
C LEU A 303 5.47 5.22 11.89
N THR A 304 5.33 3.94 11.53
CA THR A 304 5.56 2.81 12.44
C THR A 304 6.99 2.79 12.95
N PHE A 305 7.98 3.06 12.07
CA PHE A 305 9.39 3.15 12.48
C PHE A 305 9.64 4.23 13.53
N SER A 306 8.92 5.36 13.48
CA SER A 306 9.02 6.39 14.51
C SER A 306 8.45 5.92 15.85
N ASN A 307 7.31 5.22 15.84
CA ASN A 307 6.75 4.62 17.06
C ASN A 307 7.70 3.57 17.64
N MET A 308 8.27 2.69 16.81
CA MET A 308 9.20 1.64 17.27
C MET A 308 10.46 2.21 17.91
N GLN A 309 11.06 3.25 17.31
CA GLN A 309 12.22 3.93 17.89
C GLN A 309 11.89 4.52 19.27
N VAL A 310 10.71 5.13 19.42
CA VAL A 310 10.26 5.63 20.74
C VAL A 310 10.06 4.47 21.71
N HIS A 311 9.44 3.36 21.30
CA HIS A 311 9.29 2.19 22.17
C HIS A 311 10.63 1.61 22.60
N GLU A 312 11.59 1.47 21.69
CA GLU A 312 12.94 1.00 21.99
C GLU A 312 13.63 1.92 23.01
N ILE A 313 13.57 3.23 22.81
CA ILE A 313 14.07 4.22 23.76
C ILE A 313 13.37 4.08 25.12
N MET A 314 12.06 3.84 25.16
CA MET A 314 11.26 3.75 26.39
C MET A 314 11.44 2.40 27.13
N HIS A 315 11.85 1.36 26.41
CA HIS A 315 12.30 0.11 27.00
C HIS A 315 13.71 0.25 27.61
N VAL A 316 14.61 0.97 26.93
CA VAL A 316 15.97 1.27 27.43
C VAL A 316 15.91 2.21 28.64
N ILE A 317 15.11 3.28 28.55
CA ILE A 317 14.83 4.21 29.63
C ILE A 317 13.64 3.66 30.39
N ASN A 318 13.84 2.68 31.27
CA ASN A 318 12.81 2.02 32.09
C ASN A 318 11.66 2.97 32.51
N TRP A 319 10.63 3.10 31.65
CA TRP A 319 9.77 4.29 31.65
C TRP A 319 8.86 4.33 32.87
N LYS A 320 8.51 3.17 33.42
CA LYS A 320 7.86 3.05 34.73
C LYS A 320 8.67 3.76 35.81
N LYS A 321 9.99 3.54 35.89
CA LYS A 321 10.86 4.29 36.83
C LYS A 321 10.95 5.79 36.52
N ALA A 322 10.89 6.18 35.24
CA ALA A 322 10.99 7.59 34.84
C ALA A 322 9.69 8.39 35.07
N VAL A 323 8.52 7.74 34.97
CA VAL A 323 7.20 8.33 35.24
C VAL A 323 6.89 8.29 36.74
N ASP A 324 7.16 7.17 37.41
CA ASP A 324 6.97 7.03 38.86
C ASP A 324 7.92 7.98 39.62
N GLY A 325 9.07 8.33 39.04
CA GLY A 325 10.02 9.30 39.61
C GLY A 325 9.73 10.78 39.33
N ARG A 326 8.85 11.13 38.37
CA ARG A 326 8.55 12.54 38.01
C ARG A 326 7.23 13.08 38.56
N LEU A 327 6.36 12.23 39.13
CA LEU A 327 5.18 12.68 39.86
C LEU A 327 5.45 12.99 41.34
N ALA A 328 6.65 12.67 41.86
CA ALA A 328 7.06 13.01 43.23
C ALA A 328 7.45 14.50 43.42
N TRP A 329 7.55 15.30 42.36
CA TRP A 329 7.96 16.71 42.42
C TRP A 329 6.84 17.71 42.08
N ILE A 330 5.59 17.25 41.93
CA ILE A 330 4.44 18.12 41.60
C ILE A 330 3.49 18.30 42.81
N HIS A 331 3.81 17.72 43.98
CA HIS A 331 3.04 17.91 45.22
C HIS A 331 3.87 18.22 46.48
N THR A 332 4.91 19.02 46.32
CA THR A 332 5.53 19.83 47.39
C THR A 332 5.96 21.13 46.79
#